data_AF-A0A2S2N6Z8-F1
#
_entry.id   AF-A0A2S2N6Z8-F1
#
_cell.length_a   1.000
_cell.length_b   1.000
_cell.length_c   1.000
_cell.angle_alpha   90.00
_cell.angle_beta   90.00
_cell.angle_gamma   90.00
#
_symmetry.space_group_name_H-M   'P 1'
#
loop_
_entity.id
_entity.type
_entity.pdbx_description
1 polymer ?
#
loop_
_entity_poly.entity_id
_entity_poly.type
_entity_poly.pdbx_seq_one_letter_code
_entity_poly.pdbx_strand_id
1 'polypeptide(L)'
;MERAINNGLPLNRLIKQFRMRPEIMSLVLPSITDQLENSEQTYNLPNVIGITKNMYFIDHNIIEDKSHINLHEVKFAIGLARYLCSQNYKPEDIMILTSHKDQVYELVKLKDESSLIKNINVSSVDNCSLNECEIVILSTIHSNKGDTGFWKHENRICVALTRAKSGLYIIGNINNLISQCELWNSVKSSLQSLCSLGSELTLECSVHKGTLSKVSKSEDFVNRKCPRPCLQQLKCNHYCQSICHTRDREHMYMFKCRNINC
;
A
#
# COMPACT_ATOMS: atom_id res chain seq x y z
N MET A 1 -5.32 -7.45 -30.79
CA MET A 1 -3.89 -7.10 -30.64
C MET A 1 -3.03 -8.35 -30.58
N GLU A 2 -3.28 -9.31 -29.69
CA GLU A 2 -2.56 -10.61 -29.66
C GLU A 2 -2.59 -11.38 -30.98
N ARG A 3 -3.75 -11.48 -31.67
CA ARG A 3 -3.83 -12.08 -33.03
C ARG A 3 -2.99 -11.35 -34.09
N ALA A 4 -2.74 -10.05 -33.94
CA ALA A 4 -1.93 -9.27 -34.89
C ALA A 4 -0.43 -9.48 -34.65
N ILE A 5 -0.03 -9.65 -33.38
CA ILE A 5 1.34 -10.04 -32.97
C ILE A 5 1.66 -11.44 -33.48
N ASN A 6 0.74 -12.39 -33.27
CA ASN A 6 0.88 -13.75 -33.77
C ASN A 6 0.93 -13.82 -35.31
N ASN A 7 0.49 -12.76 -35.99
CA ASN A 7 0.53 -12.62 -37.45
C ASN A 7 1.73 -11.77 -37.95
N GLY A 8 2.73 -11.49 -37.09
CA GLY A 8 4.00 -10.88 -37.49
C GLY A 8 3.98 -9.38 -37.80
N LEU A 9 2.95 -8.65 -37.34
CA LEU A 9 2.90 -7.20 -37.53
C LEU A 9 3.86 -6.48 -36.56
N PRO A 10 4.67 -5.52 -37.04
CA PRO A 10 5.64 -4.81 -36.21
C PRO A 10 4.94 -3.96 -35.15
N LEU A 11 5.42 -4.04 -33.91
CA LEU A 11 4.83 -3.35 -32.78
C LEU A 11 5.80 -2.26 -32.31
N ASN A 12 5.43 -1.00 -32.54
CA ASN A 12 6.12 0.14 -31.93
C ASN A 12 5.79 0.17 -30.44
N ARG A 13 6.72 -0.34 -29.63
CA ARG A 13 6.56 -0.42 -28.18
C ARG A 13 7.11 0.84 -27.52
N LEU A 14 6.33 1.42 -26.61
CA LEU A 14 6.84 2.46 -25.71
C LEU A 14 7.83 1.83 -24.74
N ILE A 15 9.09 2.25 -24.82
CA ILE A 15 10.20 1.74 -24.01
C ILE A 15 10.44 2.57 -22.74
N LYS A 16 9.66 3.63 -22.48
CA LYS A 16 9.85 4.50 -21.31
C LYS A 16 8.57 4.63 -20.48
N GLN A 17 8.70 4.46 -19.16
CA GLN A 17 7.60 4.62 -18.20
C GLN A 17 7.78 5.87 -17.34
N PHE A 18 6.66 6.52 -16.98
CA PHE A 18 6.63 7.83 -16.32
C PHE A 18 5.78 7.85 -15.03
N ARG A 19 5.30 6.69 -14.57
CA ARG A 19 4.22 6.61 -13.59
C ARG A 19 4.68 6.09 -12.24
N MET A 20 5.27 4.89 -12.22
CA MET A 20 5.53 4.15 -11.00
C MET A 20 6.99 4.28 -10.58
N ARG A 21 7.25 4.14 -9.28
CA ARG A 21 8.62 4.05 -8.76
C ARG A 21 9.41 2.91 -9.41
N PRO A 22 10.73 3.09 -9.63
CA PRO A 22 11.61 2.03 -10.13
C PRO A 22 11.54 0.73 -9.32
N GLU A 23 11.44 0.81 -7.99
CA GLU A 23 11.33 -0.39 -7.14
C GLU A 23 10.05 -1.19 -7.41
N ILE A 24 8.92 -0.52 -7.70
CA ILE A 24 7.66 -1.18 -8.04
C ILE A 24 7.76 -1.81 -9.43
N MET A 25 8.32 -1.06 -10.39
CA MET A 25 8.53 -1.56 -11.76
C MET A 25 9.41 -2.82 -11.78
N SER A 26 10.42 -2.88 -10.90
CA SER A 26 11.33 -4.03 -10.81
C SER A 26 10.64 -5.36 -10.48
N LEU A 27 9.44 -5.33 -9.90
CA LEU A 27 8.67 -6.55 -9.61
C LEU A 27 8.12 -7.23 -10.87
N VAL A 28 7.82 -6.46 -11.90
CA VAL A 28 7.10 -6.92 -13.10
C VAL A 28 7.94 -6.88 -14.36
N LEU A 29 9.11 -6.24 -14.32
CA LEU A 29 10.04 -6.14 -15.44
C LEU A 29 10.29 -7.50 -16.12
N PRO A 30 10.55 -8.61 -15.39
CA PRO A 30 10.81 -9.93 -16.00
C PRO A 30 9.65 -10.48 -16.85
N SER A 31 8.40 -10.09 -16.55
CA SER A 31 7.21 -10.55 -17.28
C SER A 31 6.72 -9.57 -18.33
N ILE A 32 7.10 -8.29 -18.26
CA ILE A 32 6.62 -7.26 -19.19
C ILE A 32 7.63 -7.08 -20.33
N THR A 33 8.88 -6.71 -20.04
CA THR A 33 9.96 -6.50 -21.03
C THR A 33 11.27 -6.11 -20.38
N ASP A 34 12.37 -6.53 -20.97
CA ASP A 34 13.73 -6.16 -20.56
C ASP A 34 14.14 -4.74 -21.00
N GLN A 35 13.31 -4.10 -21.83
CA GLN A 35 13.61 -2.82 -22.49
C GLN A 35 12.85 -1.61 -21.90
N LEU A 36 12.19 -1.75 -20.75
CA LEU A 36 11.45 -0.61 -20.16
C LEU A 36 12.36 0.22 -19.26
N GLU A 37 12.54 1.48 -19.62
CA GLU A 37 13.32 2.46 -18.90
C GLU A 37 12.44 3.37 -18.03
N ASN A 38 12.97 3.78 -16.87
CA ASN A 38 12.32 4.71 -15.96
C ASN A 38 12.65 6.16 -16.34
N SER A 39 11.66 7.06 -16.34
CA SER A 39 11.91 8.49 -16.47
C SER A 39 12.49 9.08 -15.17
N GLU A 40 13.25 10.17 -15.27
CA GLU A 40 13.86 10.84 -14.09
C GLU A 40 12.82 11.21 -13.02
N GLN A 41 11.60 11.58 -13.43
CA GLN A 41 10.51 11.93 -12.52
C GLN A 41 10.16 10.79 -11.56
N THR A 42 10.27 9.55 -12.00
CA THR A 42 9.90 8.38 -11.20
C THR A 42 10.88 8.11 -10.05
N TYR A 43 12.14 8.53 -10.19
CA TYR A 43 13.14 8.48 -9.11
C TYR A 43 12.91 9.57 -8.06
N ASN A 44 12.26 10.67 -8.45
CA ASN A 44 12.03 11.85 -7.61
C ASN A 44 10.65 11.87 -6.93
N LEU A 45 9.90 10.78 -6.99
CA LEU A 45 8.62 10.68 -6.28
C LEU A 45 8.83 10.83 -4.75
N PRO A 46 7.92 11.51 -4.03
CA PRO A 46 8.03 11.69 -2.58
C PRO A 46 7.74 10.39 -1.82
N ASN A 47 8.51 10.10 -0.77
CA ASN A 47 8.32 8.90 0.04
C ASN A 47 6.93 8.87 0.70
N VAL A 48 6.38 7.67 0.91
CA VAL A 48 5.09 7.50 1.58
C VAL A 48 5.17 8.01 3.02
N ILE A 49 4.31 8.96 3.37
CA ILE A 49 4.30 9.60 4.68
C ILE A 49 3.89 8.58 5.74
N GLY A 50 4.69 8.49 6.80
CA GLY A 50 4.40 7.63 7.95
C GLY A 50 4.93 6.20 7.83
N ILE A 51 5.52 5.82 6.69
CA ILE A 51 6.01 4.45 6.46
C ILE A 51 7.47 4.52 6.01
N THR A 52 8.27 3.58 6.49
CA THR A 52 9.73 3.56 6.19
C THR A 52 10.07 3.07 4.78
N LYS A 53 9.17 2.30 4.16
CA LYS A 53 9.34 1.69 2.84
C LYS A 53 8.14 2.05 1.95
N ASN A 54 8.43 2.44 0.71
CA ASN A 54 7.41 2.73 -0.31
C ASN A 54 6.79 1.45 -0.89
N MET A 55 7.53 0.34 -0.84
CA MET A 55 7.08 -0.97 -1.28
C MET A 55 7.36 -2.00 -0.19
N TYR A 56 6.36 -2.76 0.22
CA TYR A 56 6.52 -3.81 1.23
C TYR A 56 5.50 -4.95 1.08
N PHE A 57 5.96 -6.19 1.26
CA PHE A 57 5.13 -7.38 1.36
C PHE A 57 5.07 -7.84 2.82
N ILE A 58 3.88 -7.78 3.39
CA ILE A 58 3.54 -8.24 4.74
C ILE A 58 3.15 -9.71 4.65
N ASP A 59 4.09 -10.59 5.01
CA ASP A 59 3.93 -12.04 4.96
C ASP A 59 3.22 -12.58 6.21
N HIS A 60 2.19 -13.40 5.99
CA HIS A 60 1.50 -14.13 7.06
C HIS A 60 1.05 -15.52 6.60
N ASN A 61 0.80 -16.39 7.58
CA ASN A 61 0.26 -17.74 7.37
C ASN A 61 -1.17 -17.91 7.90
N ILE A 62 -1.88 -16.80 8.16
CA ILE A 62 -3.25 -16.84 8.66
C ILE A 62 -4.22 -17.28 7.55
N ILE A 63 -4.90 -18.40 7.80
CA ILE A 63 -5.85 -19.05 6.90
C ILE A 63 -7.13 -18.22 6.79
N GLU A 64 -7.76 -18.26 5.61
CA GLU A 64 -9.06 -17.64 5.34
C GLU A 64 -10.18 -18.17 6.26
N ASP A 65 -11.04 -17.26 6.74
CA ASP A 65 -12.17 -17.57 7.64
C ASP A 65 -13.31 -18.30 6.91
N LYS A 66 -13.48 -17.98 5.63
CA LYS A 66 -14.46 -18.59 4.71
C LYS A 66 -13.81 -18.69 3.33
N SER A 67 -14.43 -19.47 2.43
CA SER A 67 -14.02 -19.50 1.02
C SER A 67 -13.86 -18.09 0.48
N HIS A 68 -12.64 -17.78 0.06
CA HIS A 68 -12.25 -16.49 -0.53
C HIS A 68 -12.42 -15.25 0.37
N ILE A 69 -12.50 -15.41 1.70
CA ILE A 69 -12.49 -14.29 2.66
C ILE A 69 -11.41 -14.51 3.71
N ASN A 70 -10.43 -13.61 3.75
CA ASN A 70 -9.39 -13.57 4.77
C ASN A 70 -9.56 -12.30 5.62
N LEU A 71 -10.20 -12.41 6.80
CA LEU A 71 -10.51 -11.26 7.64
C LEU A 71 -9.26 -10.59 8.22
N HIS A 72 -8.16 -11.33 8.38
CA HIS A 72 -6.89 -10.74 8.81
C HIS A 72 -6.41 -9.73 7.77
N GLU A 73 -6.37 -10.13 6.49
CA GLU A 73 -6.00 -9.23 5.40
C GLU A 73 -6.97 -8.05 5.25
N VAL A 74 -8.29 -8.28 5.31
CA VAL A 74 -9.30 -7.22 5.24
C VAL A 74 -9.04 -6.19 6.34
N LYS A 75 -8.95 -6.63 7.59
CA LYS A 75 -8.81 -5.72 8.74
C LYS A 75 -7.48 -4.97 8.70
N PHE A 76 -6.39 -5.64 8.30
CA PHE A 76 -5.10 -4.99 8.13
C PHE A 76 -5.15 -3.91 7.05
N ALA A 77 -5.68 -4.23 5.85
CA ALA A 77 -5.77 -3.29 4.75
C ALA A 77 -6.60 -2.05 5.10
N ILE A 78 -7.72 -2.25 5.81
CA ILE A 78 -8.55 -1.17 6.33
C ILE A 78 -7.82 -0.35 7.41
N GLY A 79 -7.08 -1.01 8.31
CA GLY A 79 -6.25 -0.36 9.33
C GLY A 79 -5.16 0.52 8.71
N LEU A 80 -4.47 0.00 7.69
CA LEU A 80 -3.44 0.71 6.94
C LEU A 80 -4.02 1.89 6.16
N ALA A 81 -5.17 1.73 5.50
CA ALA A 81 -5.83 2.85 4.81
C ALA A 81 -6.23 3.97 5.78
N ARG A 82 -6.78 3.65 6.96
CA ARG A 82 -7.10 4.64 8.01
C ARG A 82 -5.85 5.34 8.53
N TYR A 83 -4.76 4.58 8.71
CA TYR A 83 -3.48 5.14 9.12
C TYR A 83 -2.96 6.14 8.08
N LEU A 84 -2.94 5.77 6.80
CA LEU A 84 -2.49 6.64 5.71
C LEU A 84 -3.34 7.92 5.60
N CYS A 85 -4.67 7.83 5.69
CA CYS A 85 -5.51 9.03 5.75
C CYS A 85 -5.19 9.92 6.96
N SER A 86 -4.77 9.33 8.08
CA SER A 86 -4.31 10.08 9.26
C SER A 86 -2.92 10.73 9.09
N GLN A 87 -2.17 10.30 8.08
CA GLN A 87 -0.91 10.92 7.63
C GLN A 87 -1.13 11.96 6.51
N ASN A 88 -2.36 12.43 6.32
CA ASN A 88 -2.77 13.44 5.33
C ASN A 88 -2.90 12.95 3.87
N TYR A 89 -2.95 11.64 3.62
CA TYR A 89 -3.44 11.14 2.33
C TYR A 89 -4.96 11.35 2.20
N LYS A 90 -5.43 11.71 1.01
CA LYS A 90 -6.87 11.75 0.75
C LYS A 90 -7.36 10.32 0.50
N PRO A 91 -8.62 10.00 0.82
CA PRO A 91 -9.17 8.67 0.52
C PRO A 91 -9.01 8.28 -0.95
N GLU A 92 -9.15 9.23 -1.86
CA GLU A 92 -9.05 9.01 -3.31
C GLU A 92 -7.63 8.64 -3.77
N ASP A 93 -6.61 8.97 -2.96
CA ASP A 93 -5.21 8.60 -3.19
C ASP A 93 -4.93 7.13 -2.86
N ILE A 94 -5.88 6.42 -2.24
CA ILE A 94 -5.71 5.06 -1.74
C ILE A 94 -6.68 4.10 -2.44
N MET A 95 -6.13 2.98 -2.88
CA MET A 95 -6.90 1.87 -3.45
C MET A 95 -6.57 0.57 -2.72
N ILE A 96 -7.60 -0.22 -2.42
CA ILE A 96 -7.45 -1.61 -1.99
C ILE A 96 -7.86 -2.53 -3.14
N LEU A 97 -6.94 -3.40 -3.54
CA LEU A 97 -7.16 -4.42 -4.56
C LEU A 97 -7.20 -5.81 -3.94
N THR A 98 -7.99 -6.69 -4.53
CA THR A 98 -8.00 -8.12 -4.19
C THR A 98 -8.44 -8.98 -5.38
N SER A 99 -8.33 -10.30 -5.27
CA SER A 99 -8.64 -11.24 -6.35
C SER A 99 -10.09 -11.71 -6.37
N HIS A 100 -10.85 -11.55 -5.29
CA HIS A 100 -12.20 -12.11 -5.19
C HIS A 100 -13.26 -11.10 -4.74
N LYS A 101 -14.46 -11.21 -5.32
CA LYS A 101 -15.60 -10.31 -5.05
C LYS A 101 -16.09 -10.38 -3.60
N ASP A 102 -15.98 -11.53 -2.95
CA ASP A 102 -16.45 -11.70 -1.56
C ASP A 102 -15.53 -10.94 -0.58
N GLN A 103 -14.21 -10.94 -0.84
CA GLN A 103 -13.25 -10.10 -0.12
C GLN A 103 -13.52 -8.60 -0.39
N VAL A 104 -13.86 -8.23 -1.63
CA VAL A 104 -14.29 -6.85 -1.96
C VAL A 104 -15.50 -6.43 -1.14
N TYR A 105 -16.52 -7.29 -1.04
CA TYR A 105 -17.72 -7.01 -0.25
C TYR A 105 -17.37 -6.74 1.23
N GLU A 106 -16.53 -7.59 1.84
CA GLU A 106 -16.13 -7.40 3.24
C GLU A 106 -15.29 -6.14 3.45
N LEU A 107 -14.39 -5.82 2.51
CA LEU A 107 -13.63 -4.57 2.50
C LEU A 107 -14.55 -3.34 2.42
N VAL A 108 -15.53 -3.34 1.51
CA VAL A 108 -16.50 -2.24 1.35
C VAL A 108 -17.33 -2.07 2.62
N LYS A 109 -17.79 -3.16 3.23
CA LYS A 109 -18.53 -3.12 4.49
C LYS A 109 -17.74 -2.40 5.60
N LEU A 110 -16.49 -2.80 5.85
CA LEU A 110 -15.65 -2.15 6.88
C LEU A 110 -15.19 -0.73 6.49
N LYS A 111 -15.09 -0.44 5.19
CA LYS A 111 -14.82 0.91 4.69
C LYS A 111 -15.95 1.86 5.06
N ASP A 112 -17.19 1.46 4.82
CA ASP A 112 -18.38 2.31 4.99
C ASP A 112 -18.69 2.62 6.46
N GLU A 113 -18.19 1.80 7.40
CA GLU A 113 -18.23 2.08 8.85
C GLU A 113 -17.35 3.25 9.28
N SER A 114 -16.44 3.74 8.42
CA SER A 114 -15.45 4.76 8.78
C SER A 114 -15.51 5.96 7.86
N SER A 115 -15.98 7.10 8.38
CA SER A 115 -16.04 8.37 7.65
C SER A 115 -14.70 8.82 7.05
N LEU A 116 -13.58 8.50 7.71
CA LEU A 116 -12.23 8.84 7.25
C LEU A 116 -11.82 8.16 5.94
N ILE A 117 -12.35 6.98 5.65
CA ILE A 117 -11.96 6.17 4.49
C ILE A 117 -13.15 5.82 3.59
N LYS A 118 -14.33 6.39 3.82
CA LYS A 118 -15.54 6.10 3.06
C LYS A 118 -15.37 6.20 1.54
N ASN A 119 -14.48 7.08 1.09
CA ASN A 119 -14.24 7.34 -0.32
C ASN A 119 -13.02 6.62 -0.90
N ILE A 120 -12.34 5.73 -0.15
CA ILE A 120 -11.25 4.94 -0.76
C ILE A 120 -11.81 4.03 -1.85
N ASN A 121 -10.96 3.75 -2.84
CA ASN A 121 -11.30 2.84 -3.93
C ASN A 121 -11.10 1.40 -3.46
N VAL A 122 -12.10 0.54 -3.66
CA VAL A 122 -12.00 -0.90 -3.38
C VAL A 122 -12.53 -1.65 -4.59
N SER A 123 -11.72 -2.55 -5.14
CA SER A 123 -12.12 -3.32 -6.31
C SER A 123 -11.39 -4.65 -6.40
N SER A 124 -11.96 -5.58 -7.16
CA SER A 124 -11.23 -6.76 -7.61
C SER A 124 -10.32 -6.36 -8.78
N VAL A 125 -9.17 -7.02 -8.91
CA VAL A 125 -8.20 -6.74 -9.99
C VAL A 125 -8.85 -6.80 -11.39
N ASP A 126 -9.71 -7.79 -11.65
CA ASP A 126 -10.39 -7.94 -12.96
C ASP A 126 -11.42 -6.84 -13.25
N ASN A 127 -12.01 -6.23 -12.23
CA ASN A 127 -13.06 -5.20 -12.36
C ASN A 127 -12.53 -3.78 -12.06
N CYS A 128 -11.21 -3.62 -11.89
CA CYS A 128 -10.63 -2.34 -11.55
C CYS A 128 -10.58 -1.42 -12.78
N SER A 129 -11.44 -0.39 -12.75
CA SER A 129 -11.55 0.65 -13.77
C SER A 129 -10.48 1.76 -13.66
N LEU A 130 -9.82 1.89 -12.50
CA LEU A 130 -8.83 2.93 -12.27
C LEU A 130 -7.45 2.52 -12.76
N ASN A 131 -6.93 3.20 -13.77
CA ASN A 131 -5.63 2.89 -14.37
C ASN A 131 -4.45 2.93 -13.39
N GLU A 132 -4.49 3.83 -12.41
CA GLU A 132 -3.40 4.07 -11.47
C GLU A 132 -3.92 4.75 -10.19
N CYS A 133 -3.19 4.58 -9.09
CA CYS A 133 -3.47 5.16 -7.79
C CYS A 133 -2.17 5.53 -7.08
N GLU A 134 -2.20 6.53 -6.20
CA GLU A 134 -0.99 6.97 -5.49
C GLU A 134 -0.45 5.86 -4.58
N ILE A 135 -1.35 5.23 -3.82
CA ILE A 135 -1.05 4.11 -2.94
C ILE A 135 -2.00 2.95 -3.22
N VAL A 136 -1.45 1.75 -3.44
CA VAL A 136 -2.22 0.51 -3.57
C VAL A 136 -1.91 -0.41 -2.40
N ILE A 137 -2.97 -0.95 -1.81
CA ILE A 137 -2.92 -2.03 -0.82
C ILE A 137 -3.50 -3.29 -1.47
N LEU A 138 -2.70 -4.33 -1.63
CA LEU A 138 -3.09 -5.57 -2.29
C LEU A 138 -3.32 -6.69 -1.26
N SER A 139 -4.54 -7.21 -1.19
CA SER A 139 -4.90 -8.40 -0.41
C SER A 139 -4.98 -9.63 -1.31
N THR A 140 -4.16 -10.64 -1.03
CA THR A 140 -4.03 -11.85 -1.85
C THR A 140 -4.95 -13.01 -1.44
N ILE A 141 -5.57 -12.90 -0.26
CA ILE A 141 -6.54 -13.80 0.38
C ILE A 141 -5.94 -15.13 0.86
N HIS A 142 -5.27 -15.84 -0.05
CA HIS A 142 -5.09 -17.28 0.09
C HIS A 142 -3.83 -17.64 0.90
N SER A 143 -4.04 -18.24 2.06
CA SER A 143 -2.97 -18.85 2.87
C SER A 143 -3.04 -20.37 2.92
N ASN A 144 -4.10 -20.99 2.36
CA ASN A 144 -4.19 -22.44 2.26
C ASN A 144 -3.43 -23.00 1.06
N LYS A 145 -2.87 -24.20 1.22
CA LYS A 145 -2.29 -24.99 0.12
C LYS A 145 -3.43 -25.42 -0.82
N GLY A 146 -3.71 -24.62 -1.82
CA GLY A 146 -4.78 -24.83 -2.78
C GLY A 146 -4.55 -24.03 -4.05
N ASP A 147 -5.28 -24.39 -5.10
CA ASP A 147 -5.27 -23.63 -6.34
C ASP A 147 -5.90 -22.26 -6.10
N THR A 148 -5.07 -21.21 -6.08
CA THR A 148 -5.58 -19.85 -5.93
C THR A 148 -6.20 -19.32 -7.22
N GLY A 149 -6.01 -20.04 -8.34
CA GLY A 149 -6.54 -19.81 -9.71
C GLY A 149 -6.14 -18.47 -10.31
N PHE A 150 -6.51 -17.39 -9.62
CA PHE A 150 -6.26 -16.00 -9.95
C PHE A 150 -4.77 -15.67 -10.07
N TRP A 151 -3.97 -16.06 -9.08
CA TRP A 151 -2.54 -15.72 -8.99
C TRP A 151 -1.62 -16.61 -9.85
N LYS A 152 -2.20 -17.46 -10.71
CA LYS A 152 -1.47 -18.21 -11.74
C LYS A 152 -1.27 -17.41 -13.03
N HIS A 153 -2.07 -16.37 -13.24
CA HIS A 153 -2.05 -15.60 -14.48
C HIS A 153 -1.13 -14.38 -14.37
N GLU A 154 0.01 -14.40 -15.05
CA GLU A 154 0.99 -13.30 -15.04
C GLU A 154 0.38 -11.95 -15.37
N ASN A 155 -0.52 -11.88 -16.36
CA ASN A 155 -1.20 -10.64 -16.71
C ASN A 155 -1.98 -10.03 -15.54
N ARG A 156 -2.65 -10.86 -14.73
CA ARG A 156 -3.39 -10.39 -13.53
C ARG A 156 -2.43 -9.91 -12.45
N ILE A 157 -1.31 -10.60 -12.25
CA ILE A 157 -0.26 -10.19 -11.29
C ILE A 157 0.32 -8.83 -11.72
N CYS A 158 0.75 -8.71 -12.98
CA CYS A 158 1.29 -7.47 -13.53
C CYS A 158 0.28 -6.32 -13.39
N VAL A 159 -0.99 -6.54 -13.74
CA VAL A 159 -2.03 -5.53 -13.57
C VAL A 159 -2.18 -5.10 -12.12
N ALA A 160 -2.17 -6.03 -11.16
CA ALA A 160 -2.30 -5.71 -9.74
C ALA A 160 -1.09 -4.89 -9.21
N LEU A 161 0.13 -5.30 -9.53
CA LEU A 161 1.37 -4.69 -9.03
C LEU A 161 1.65 -3.31 -9.66
N THR A 162 1.18 -3.06 -10.88
CA THR A 162 1.47 -1.82 -11.64
C THR A 162 0.48 -0.69 -11.43
N ARG A 163 -0.59 -0.87 -10.63
CA ARG A 163 -1.53 0.24 -10.33
C ARG A 163 -0.92 1.29 -9.41
N ALA A 164 0.11 0.96 -8.64
CA ALA A 164 0.71 1.86 -7.66
C ALA A 164 1.69 2.85 -8.31
N LYS A 165 1.58 4.13 -7.96
CA LYS A 165 2.58 5.14 -8.31
C LYS A 165 3.70 5.21 -7.27
N SER A 166 3.34 5.58 -6.04
CA SER A 166 4.28 5.93 -4.98
C SER A 166 4.35 4.91 -3.86
N GLY A 167 3.25 4.19 -3.58
CA GLY A 167 3.17 3.21 -2.50
C GLY A 167 2.54 1.89 -2.93
N LEU A 168 3.21 0.76 -2.68
CA LEU A 168 2.67 -0.57 -2.90
C LEU A 168 2.83 -1.44 -1.64
N TYR A 169 1.72 -1.80 -1.02
CA TYR A 169 1.69 -2.63 0.18
C TYR A 169 0.91 -3.91 -0.10
N ILE A 170 1.58 -5.05 -0.06
CA ILE A 170 0.97 -6.35 -0.33
C ILE A 170 0.83 -7.08 0.99
N ILE A 171 -0.34 -7.65 1.28
CA ILE A 171 -0.54 -8.54 2.41
C ILE A 171 -0.99 -9.92 1.91
N GLY A 172 -0.34 -10.96 2.39
CA GLY A 172 -0.58 -12.31 1.92
C GLY A 172 0.41 -13.35 2.41
N ASN A 173 0.37 -14.51 1.74
CA ASN A 173 1.29 -15.61 1.98
C ASN A 173 2.25 -15.78 0.80
N ILE A 174 3.50 -15.33 0.93
CA ILE A 174 4.46 -15.37 -0.18
C ILE A 174 4.78 -16.81 -0.60
N ASN A 175 4.77 -17.76 0.35
CA ASN A 175 5.08 -19.17 0.06
C ASN A 175 3.96 -19.85 -0.71
N ASN A 176 2.71 -19.42 -0.52
CA ASN A 176 1.61 -19.87 -1.36
C ASN A 176 1.77 -19.30 -2.78
N LEU A 177 2.01 -17.99 -2.90
CA LEU A 177 2.08 -17.31 -4.20
C LEU A 177 3.17 -17.87 -5.13
N ILE A 178 4.38 -18.14 -4.59
CA ILE A 178 5.47 -18.73 -5.38
C ILE A 178 5.14 -20.12 -5.93
N SER A 179 4.22 -20.85 -5.32
CA SER A 179 3.78 -22.16 -5.82
C SER A 179 2.79 -22.07 -6.99
N GLN A 180 2.32 -20.87 -7.32
CA GLN A 180 1.29 -20.65 -8.33
C GLN A 180 1.87 -20.27 -9.70
N CYS A 181 2.98 -19.52 -9.74
CA CYS A 181 3.59 -19.03 -10.99
C CYS A 181 5.04 -18.57 -10.75
N GLU A 182 5.90 -18.74 -11.77
CA GLU A 182 7.31 -18.32 -11.75
C GLU A 182 7.53 -16.82 -11.53
N LEU A 183 6.60 -15.98 -12.00
CA LEU A 183 6.67 -14.53 -11.74
C LEU A 183 6.74 -14.23 -10.24
N TRP A 184 6.04 -14.98 -9.39
CA TRP A 184 6.13 -14.78 -7.95
C TRP A 184 7.50 -15.12 -7.37
N ASN A 185 8.27 -16.03 -7.98
CA ASN A 185 9.67 -16.29 -7.58
C ASN A 185 10.55 -15.07 -7.85
N SER A 186 10.37 -14.43 -9.01
CA SER A 186 11.04 -13.18 -9.36
C SER A 186 10.62 -12.05 -8.43
N VAL A 187 9.32 -11.89 -8.18
CA VAL A 187 8.78 -10.89 -7.25
C VAL A 187 9.36 -11.09 -5.85
N LYS A 188 9.39 -12.32 -5.33
CA LYS A 188 9.98 -12.65 -4.03
C LYS A 188 11.45 -12.26 -3.98
N SER A 189 12.22 -12.60 -5.01
CA SER A 189 13.65 -12.29 -5.10
C SER A 189 13.91 -10.77 -5.08
N SER A 190 13.13 -10.00 -5.85
CA SER A 190 13.18 -8.54 -5.85
C SER A 190 12.79 -7.93 -4.50
N LEU A 191 11.75 -8.46 -3.85
CA LEU A 191 11.35 -7.99 -2.52
C LEU A 191 12.44 -8.27 -1.47
N GLN A 192 13.11 -9.42 -1.55
CA GLN A 192 14.20 -9.80 -0.64
C GLN A 192 15.43 -8.92 -0.83
N SER A 193 15.85 -8.66 -2.08
CA SER A 193 17.02 -7.81 -2.36
C SER A 193 16.82 -6.37 -1.89
N LEU A 194 15.58 -5.89 -1.85
CA LEU A 194 15.21 -4.54 -1.38
C LEU A 194 14.89 -4.47 0.13
N CYS A 195 15.00 -5.58 0.86
CA CYS A 195 14.58 -5.71 2.26
C CYS A 195 13.12 -5.24 2.46
N SER A 196 12.24 -5.63 1.54
CA SER A 196 10.83 -5.25 1.43
C SER A 196 9.89 -6.43 1.60
N LEU A 197 10.33 -7.51 2.27
CA LEU A 197 9.53 -8.68 2.61
C LEU A 197 9.71 -9.00 4.09
N GLY A 198 8.61 -9.20 4.82
CA GLY A 198 8.64 -9.62 6.22
C GLY A 198 7.24 -9.65 6.84
N SER A 199 7.14 -10.11 8.08
CA SER A 199 5.85 -10.24 8.78
C SER A 199 5.33 -8.93 9.40
N GLU A 200 6.13 -7.87 9.40
CA GLU A 200 5.83 -6.61 10.07
C GLU A 200 6.18 -5.41 9.18
N LEU A 201 5.21 -4.52 8.98
CA LEU A 201 5.45 -3.23 8.34
C LEU A 201 5.98 -2.23 9.37
N THR A 202 7.05 -1.51 9.03
CA THR A 202 7.63 -0.48 9.93
C THR A 202 7.11 0.91 9.57
N LEU A 203 6.37 1.50 10.49
CA LEU A 203 5.90 2.87 10.48
C LEU A 203 6.95 3.79 11.09
N GLU A 204 6.99 5.04 10.64
CA GLU A 204 7.83 6.11 11.18
C GLU A 204 6.98 7.35 11.45
N CYS A 205 7.21 8.04 12.57
CA CYS A 205 6.56 9.33 12.78
C CYS A 205 6.98 10.36 11.70
N SER A 206 5.99 10.95 11.02
CA SER A 206 6.20 11.99 10.00
C SER A 206 6.83 13.28 10.56
N VAL A 207 6.66 13.55 11.85
CA VAL A 207 7.24 14.72 12.54
C VAL A 207 8.58 14.37 13.22
N HIS A 208 8.64 13.22 13.89
CA HIS A 208 9.81 12.83 14.70
C HIS A 208 10.56 11.67 14.05
N LYS A 209 11.45 12.01 13.11
CA LYS A 209 12.33 11.04 12.44
C LYS A 209 13.06 10.11 13.42
N GLY A 210 13.14 8.84 13.06
CA GLY A 210 13.66 7.76 13.91
C GLY A 210 12.69 7.25 14.98
N THR A 211 11.48 7.81 15.12
CA THR A 211 10.46 7.21 16.00
C THR A 211 9.73 6.10 15.25
N LEU A 212 10.24 4.88 15.40
CA LEU A 212 9.78 3.70 14.67
C LEU A 212 8.75 2.90 15.44
N SER A 213 7.89 2.22 14.69
CA SER A 213 6.77 1.47 15.26
C SER A 213 6.34 0.38 14.27
N LYS A 214 6.26 -0.88 14.69
CA LYS A 214 5.93 -2.01 13.81
C LYS A 214 4.46 -2.41 13.89
N VAL A 215 3.88 -2.82 12.76
CA VAL A 215 2.50 -3.32 12.65
C VAL A 215 2.44 -4.61 11.84
N SER A 216 1.66 -5.57 12.31
CA SER A 216 1.43 -6.88 11.69
C SER A 216 -0.06 -7.25 11.60
N LYS A 217 -0.90 -6.64 12.44
CA LYS A 217 -2.36 -6.87 12.50
C LYS A 217 -3.12 -5.56 12.71
N SER A 218 -4.44 -5.59 12.53
CA SER A 218 -5.31 -4.41 12.64
C SER A 218 -5.20 -3.69 13.97
N GLU A 219 -5.08 -4.44 15.07
CA GLU A 219 -5.04 -3.90 16.42
C GLU A 219 -3.77 -3.06 16.63
N ASP A 220 -2.71 -3.34 15.88
CA ASP A 220 -1.45 -2.62 15.97
C ASP A 220 -1.58 -1.18 15.44
N PHE A 221 -2.63 -0.84 14.68
CA PHE A 221 -2.89 0.55 14.24
C PHE A 221 -3.67 1.37 15.29
N VAL A 222 -4.32 0.71 16.26
CA VAL A 222 -5.17 1.38 17.25
C VAL A 222 -4.31 2.15 18.25
N ASN A 223 -4.71 3.39 18.54
CA ASN A 223 -4.04 4.29 19.49
C ASN A 223 -2.55 4.58 19.20
N ARG A 224 -2.05 4.29 17.99
CA ARG A 224 -0.68 4.64 17.61
C ARG A 224 -0.53 6.12 17.34
N LYS A 225 -0.14 6.83 18.38
CA LYS A 225 0.38 8.20 18.32
C LYS A 225 1.87 8.17 18.63
N CYS A 226 2.62 9.06 18.01
CA CYS A 226 3.99 9.27 18.42
C CYS A 226 4.00 9.76 19.88
N PRO A 227 4.73 9.08 20.79
CA PRO A 227 4.69 9.40 22.22
C PRO A 227 5.51 10.65 22.57
N ARG A 228 6.27 11.19 21.62
CA ARG A 228 7.09 12.38 21.84
C ARG A 228 6.21 13.64 21.96
N PRO A 229 6.61 14.63 22.76
CA PRO A 229 5.89 15.90 22.86
C PRO A 229 5.96 16.67 21.54
N CYS A 230 4.95 17.51 21.26
CA CYS A 230 4.89 18.29 20.02
C CYS A 230 5.93 19.42 20.00
N LEU A 231 5.99 20.22 21.08
CA LEU A 231 6.93 21.34 21.29
C LEU A 231 7.03 22.35 20.14
N GLN A 232 6.04 22.43 19.25
CA GLN A 232 5.98 23.46 18.23
C GLN A 232 5.74 24.83 18.90
N GLN A 233 6.49 25.85 18.52
CA GLN A 233 6.26 27.21 19.00
C GLN A 233 4.97 27.78 18.41
N LEU A 234 4.11 28.32 19.28
CA LEU A 234 2.83 28.94 18.94
C LEU A 234 3.00 30.45 18.70
N LYS A 235 1.98 31.08 18.10
CA LYS A 235 1.94 32.54 17.89
C LYS A 235 2.07 33.37 19.18
N CYS A 236 1.61 32.87 20.33
CA CYS A 236 1.82 33.54 21.63
C CYS A 236 3.19 33.24 22.28
N ASN A 237 4.19 32.81 21.50
CA ASN A 237 5.54 32.44 21.91
C ASN A 237 5.68 31.26 22.88
N HIS A 238 4.58 30.69 23.35
CA HIS A 238 4.57 29.45 24.13
C HIS A 238 4.74 28.21 23.24
N TYR A 239 5.18 27.11 23.83
CA TYR A 239 5.30 25.82 23.15
C TYR A 239 4.03 24.97 23.31
N CYS A 240 3.67 24.22 22.26
CA CYS A 240 2.59 23.25 22.32
C CYS A 240 2.91 22.14 23.34
N GLN A 241 2.04 21.99 24.34
CA GLN A 241 2.14 21.00 25.41
C GLN A 241 1.46 19.65 25.07
N SER A 242 0.89 19.52 23.88
CA SER A 242 0.28 18.26 23.45
C SER A 242 1.34 17.23 23.06
N ILE A 243 0.97 15.94 23.09
CA ILE A 243 1.76 14.90 22.41
C ILE A 243 1.78 15.16 20.89
N CYS A 244 2.74 14.56 20.20
CA CYS A 244 2.89 14.70 18.75
C CYS A 244 1.57 14.48 17.99
N HIS A 245 1.29 15.39 17.07
CA HIS A 245 0.12 15.36 16.19
C HIS A 245 0.48 15.83 14.78
N THR A 246 -0.23 15.28 13.80
CA THR A 246 -0.12 15.63 12.38
C THR A 246 -1.18 16.64 11.94
N ARG A 247 -2.36 16.61 12.58
CA ARG A 247 -3.45 17.56 12.33
C ARG A 247 -3.09 18.92 12.90
N ASP A 248 -3.43 19.99 12.16
CA ASP A 248 -3.20 21.38 12.57
C ASP A 248 -1.74 21.61 13.03
N ARG A 249 -0.79 21.19 12.18
CA ARG A 249 0.64 21.26 12.50
C ARG A 249 1.13 22.69 12.69
N GLU A 250 0.49 23.65 12.01
CA GLU A 250 0.74 25.07 12.18
C GLU A 250 0.06 25.66 13.43
N HIS A 251 -0.80 24.90 14.12
CA HIS A 251 -1.51 25.31 15.34
C HIS A 251 -2.38 26.56 15.14
N MET A 252 -3.10 26.61 14.03
CA MET A 252 -3.98 27.73 13.67
C MET A 252 -5.41 27.54 14.18
N TYR A 253 -5.87 26.29 14.40
CA TYR A 253 -7.29 26.02 14.60
C TYR A 253 -7.62 25.14 15.81
N MET A 254 -6.98 23.99 15.95
CA MET A 254 -7.33 22.93 16.89
C MET A 254 -6.48 22.95 18.17
N PHE A 255 -5.15 23.13 18.05
CA PHE A 255 -4.23 23.03 19.19
C PHE A 255 -3.81 24.42 19.67
N LYS A 256 -4.63 25.02 20.55
CA LYS A 256 -4.37 26.33 21.15
C LYS A 256 -3.48 26.22 22.40
N CYS A 257 -2.86 27.35 22.77
CA CYS A 257 -2.08 27.44 24.00
C CYS A 257 -2.98 27.16 25.22
N ARG A 258 -2.45 26.38 26.17
CA ARG A 258 -3.11 26.08 27.45
C ARG A 258 -2.50 26.83 28.63
N ASN A 259 -1.54 27.72 28.37
CA ASN A 259 -0.91 28.50 29.42
C ASN A 259 -1.90 29.56 29.91
N ILE A 260 -2.04 29.72 31.23
CA ILE A 260 -2.95 30.67 31.88
C ILE A 260 -2.56 32.13 31.56
N ASN A 261 -1.29 32.36 31.23
CA ASN A 261 -0.74 33.66 30.87
C ASN A 261 -0.64 33.87 29.34
N CYS A 262 -1.33 33.06 28.54
CA CYS A 262 -1.66 33.32 27.13
C CYS A 262 -3.16 33.69 27.09
#